data_AF-A0A6I0EKK2-F1
#
_entry.id   AF-A0A6I0EKK2-F1
#
_cell.length_a   1.000
_cell.length_b   1.000
_cell.length_c   1.000
_cell.angle_alpha   90.00
_cell.angle_beta   90.00
_cell.angle_gamma   90.00
#
_symmetry.space_group_name_H-M   'P 1'
#
loop_
_entity.id
_entity.type
_entity.pdbx_description
1 polymer ?
#
loop_
_entity_poly.entity_id
_entity_poly.type
_entity_poly.pdbx_seq_one_letter_code
_entity_poly.pdbx_strand_id
1 'polypeptide(L)'
;MITLEDCIALCGLTEAEVLAIAEHEHVPEIAAAALAEYLLKQRRGPDKIHRMIVEDIRAALQRGDRKHACELFAALRHFLESHPEHFH
;
A
#
# COMPACT_ATOMS: atom_id res chain seq x y z
N MET A 1 13.72 -16.40 13.44
CA MET A 1 12.53 -16.36 12.57
C MET A 1 12.42 -14.94 12.06
N ILE A 2 12.07 -14.76 10.78
CA ILE A 2 11.77 -13.43 10.24
C ILE A 2 10.38 -13.01 10.75
N THR A 3 10.24 -11.80 11.25
CA THR A 3 8.97 -11.26 11.77
C THR A 3 8.26 -10.43 10.71
N LEU A 4 7.00 -10.03 10.96
CA LEU A 4 6.29 -9.08 10.10
C LEU A 4 7.02 -7.73 10.04
N GLU A 5 7.54 -7.25 11.16
CA GLU A 5 8.31 -5.99 11.24
C GLU A 5 9.55 -6.04 10.36
N ASP A 6 10.25 -7.18 10.33
CA ASP A 6 11.40 -7.40 9.44
C ASP A 6 10.99 -7.31 7.96
N CYS A 7 9.85 -7.91 7.58
CA CYS A 7 9.32 -7.85 6.22
C CYS A 7 8.87 -6.44 5.82
N ILE A 8 8.23 -5.70 6.71
CA ILE A 8 7.81 -4.31 6.46
C ILE A 8 9.05 -3.43 6.27
N ALA A 9 10.05 -3.55 7.15
CA ALA A 9 11.30 -2.81 7.04
C ALA A 9 12.06 -3.09 5.73
N LEU A 10 11.97 -4.33 5.21
CA LEU A 10 12.63 -4.73 3.97
C LEU A 10 11.86 -4.38 2.69
N CYS A 11 10.52 -4.30 2.75
CA CYS A 11 9.70 -4.09 1.57
C CYS A 11 9.68 -2.64 1.06
N GLY A 12 10.23 -1.68 1.82
CA GLY A 12 10.28 -0.27 1.42
C GLY A 12 8.96 0.48 1.57
N LEU A 13 8.01 -0.09 2.32
CA LEU A 13 6.73 0.51 2.69
C LEU A 13 6.56 0.56 4.21
N THR A 14 5.67 1.43 4.65
CA THR A 14 5.16 1.48 6.02
C THR A 14 4.10 0.42 6.27
N GLU A 15 3.84 0.13 7.54
CA GLU A 15 2.77 -0.79 7.94
C GLU A 15 1.40 -0.38 7.37
N ALA A 16 1.07 0.91 7.37
CA ALA A 16 -0.20 1.41 6.83
C ALA A 16 -0.34 1.14 5.32
N GLU A 17 0.74 1.27 4.55
CA GLU A 17 0.74 0.99 3.12
C GLU A 17 0.66 -0.52 2.85
N VAL A 18 1.35 -1.34 3.65
CA VAL A 18 1.25 -2.81 3.58
C VAL A 18 -0.16 -3.29 3.92
N LEU A 19 -0.78 -2.71 4.96
CA LEU A 19 -2.16 -3.01 5.34
C LEU A 19 -3.14 -2.65 4.23
N ALA A 20 -2.94 -1.52 3.54
CA ALA A 20 -3.77 -1.15 2.40
C ALA A 20 -3.68 -2.17 1.26
N ILE A 21 -2.47 -2.66 0.94
CA ILE A 21 -2.28 -3.72 -0.07
C ILE A 21 -2.91 -5.04 0.39
N ALA A 22 -2.74 -5.40 1.67
CA ALA A 22 -3.31 -6.61 2.26
C ALA A 22 -4.84 -6.61 2.20
N GLU A 23 -5.48 -5.47 2.52
CA GLU A 23 -6.92 -5.27 2.39
C GLU A 23 -7.38 -5.45 0.94
N HIS A 24 -6.71 -4.79 0.00
CA HIS A 24 -7.08 -4.80 -1.42
C HIS A 24 -7.00 -6.19 -2.05
N GLU A 25 -5.87 -6.86 -1.85
CA GLU A 25 -5.59 -8.17 -2.46
C GLU A 25 -6.19 -9.33 -1.66
N HIS A 26 -6.76 -9.04 -0.48
CA HIS A 26 -7.29 -10.04 0.46
C HIS A 26 -6.27 -11.11 0.84
N VAL A 27 -5.04 -10.68 1.15
CA VAL A 27 -3.92 -11.56 1.53
C VAL A 27 -3.39 -11.20 2.92
N PRO A 28 -2.70 -12.12 3.61
CA PRO A 28 -2.02 -11.79 4.87
C PRO A 28 -0.96 -10.69 4.69
N GLU A 29 -0.73 -9.89 5.73
CA GLU A 29 0.22 -8.76 5.74
C GLU A 29 1.63 -9.16 5.27
N ILE A 30 2.10 -10.35 5.67
CA ILE A 30 3.41 -10.88 5.24
C ILE A 30 3.44 -11.09 3.71
N ALA A 31 2.34 -11.58 3.13
CA ALA A 31 2.24 -11.76 1.68
C ALA A 31 2.12 -10.41 0.96
N ALA A 32 1.41 -9.45 1.54
CA ALA A 32 1.32 -8.08 1.03
C ALA A 32 2.68 -7.36 1.04
N ALA A 33 3.48 -7.51 2.10
CA ALA A 33 4.83 -6.97 2.17
C ALA A 33 5.74 -7.56 1.08
N ALA A 34 5.68 -8.88 0.85
CA ALA A 34 6.43 -9.51 -0.23
C ALA A 34 5.96 -9.05 -1.63
N LEU A 35 4.64 -8.87 -1.82
CA LEU A 35 4.07 -8.34 -3.05
C LEU A 35 4.52 -6.88 -3.29
N ALA A 36 4.51 -6.06 -2.26
CA ALA A 36 4.99 -4.68 -2.31
C ALA A 36 6.45 -4.60 -2.77
N GLU A 37 7.33 -5.38 -2.13
CA GLU A 37 8.75 -5.45 -2.49
C GLU A 37 8.93 -5.86 -3.97
N TYR A 38 8.15 -6.84 -4.43
CA TYR A 38 8.17 -7.29 -5.82
C TYR A 38 7.67 -6.24 -6.80
N LEU A 39 6.63 -5.48 -6.44
CA LEU A 39 6.07 -4.41 -7.27
C LEU A 39 7.02 -3.22 -7.34
N LEU A 40 7.62 -2.77 -6.23
CA LEU A 40 8.55 -1.63 -6.25
C LEU A 40 9.78 -1.85 -7.15
N LYS A 41 10.18 -3.11 -7.37
CA LYS A 41 11.27 -3.45 -8.32
C LYS A 41 10.84 -3.40 -9.80
N GLN A 42 9.55 -3.24 -10.09
CA GLN A 42 9.02 -3.16 -11.45
C GLN A 42 8.81 -1.71 -11.88
N ARG A 43 9.11 -1.43 -13.15
CA ARG A 43 8.95 -0.10 -13.75
C ARG A 43 7.56 0.54 -13.56
N ARG A 44 6.49 -0.27 -13.45
CA ARG A 44 5.10 0.18 -13.25
C ARG A 44 4.45 -0.41 -12.00
N GLY A 45 5.23 -0.99 -11.09
CA GLY A 45 4.64 -1.55 -9.87
C GLY A 45 4.20 -0.48 -8.87
N PRO A 46 4.92 0.65 -8.70
CA PRO A 46 4.43 1.76 -7.88
C PRO A 46 3.07 2.31 -8.36
N ASP A 47 2.86 2.39 -9.68
CA ASP A 47 1.55 2.76 -10.25
C ASP A 47 0.43 1.80 -9.84
N LYS A 48 0.74 0.50 -9.74
CA LYS A 48 -0.23 -0.51 -9.28
C LYS A 48 -0.58 -0.31 -7.81
N ILE A 49 0.42 -0.10 -6.94
CA ILE A 49 0.20 0.14 -5.51
C ILE A 49 -0.65 1.42 -5.32
N HIS A 50 -0.28 2.50 -6.00
CA HIS A 50 -1.07 3.73 -6.01
C HIS A 50 -2.52 3.49 -6.43
N ARG A 51 -2.72 2.71 -7.50
CA ARG A 51 -4.07 2.39 -7.99
C ARG A 51 -4.88 1.57 -6.98
N MET A 52 -4.29 0.57 -6.33
CA MET A 52 -4.95 -0.24 -5.29
C MET A 52 -5.50 0.67 -4.19
N ILE A 53 -4.64 1.53 -3.62
CA ILE A 53 -5.02 2.43 -2.54
C ILE A 53 -6.11 3.42 -2.98
N VAL A 54 -6.03 3.95 -4.21
CA VAL A 54 -7.07 4.85 -4.76
C VAL A 54 -8.41 4.14 -4.97
N GLU A 55 -8.39 2.89 -5.43
CA GLU A 55 -9.61 2.07 -5.59
C GLU A 55 -10.27 1.81 -4.23
N ASP A 56 -9.48 1.53 -3.19
CA ASP A 56 -10.01 1.32 -1.83
C ASP A 56 -10.54 2.61 -1.19
N ILE A 57 -9.88 3.75 -1.41
CA ILE A 57 -10.42 5.06 -0.98
C ILE A 57 -11.79 5.28 -1.60
N ARG A 58 -11.95 5.00 -2.91
CA ARG A 58 -13.24 5.15 -3.59
C ARG A 58 -14.28 4.19 -3.02
N ALA A 59 -13.92 2.93 -2.79
CA ALA A 59 -14.81 1.95 -2.17
C ALA A 59 -15.23 2.39 -0.76
N ALA A 60 -14.30 2.91 0.04
CA ALA A 60 -14.53 3.43 1.39
C ALA A 60 -15.49 4.63 1.40
N LEU A 61 -15.31 5.57 0.47
CA LEU A 61 -16.21 6.70 0.30
C LEU A 61 -17.61 6.27 -0.16
N GLN A 62 -17.72 5.27 -1.06
CA GLN A 62 -19.00 4.75 -1.52
C GLN A 62 -19.80 4.07 -0.41
N ARG A 63 -19.13 3.36 0.51
CA ARG A 63 -19.77 2.76 1.69
C ARG A 63 -20.05 3.76 2.83
N GLY A 64 -19.65 5.03 2.67
CA GLY A 64 -19.81 6.08 3.69
C GLY A 64 -18.79 6.01 4.83
N ASP A 65 -17.74 5.19 4.69
CA ASP A 65 -16.70 5.00 5.70
C ASP A 65 -15.59 6.04 5.54
N ARG A 66 -15.91 7.26 6.00
CA ARG A 66 -14.99 8.41 5.91
C ARG A 66 -13.74 8.24 6.76
N LYS A 67 -13.83 7.47 7.84
CA LYS A 67 -12.68 7.24 8.73
C LYS A 67 -11.64 6.40 8.00
N HIS A 68 -12.05 5.27 7.44
CA HIS A 68 -11.17 4.40 6.67
C HIS A 68 -10.61 5.09 5.43
N ALA A 69 -11.45 5.86 4.72
CA ALA A 69 -10.98 6.66 3.58
C ALA A 69 -9.86 7.65 3.97
N CYS A 70 -9.92 8.23 5.18
CA CYS A 70 -8.88 9.13 5.70
C CYS A 70 -7.58 8.38 6.01
N GLU A 71 -7.67 7.19 6.60
CA GLU A 71 -6.53 6.32 6.91
C GLU A 71 -5.81 5.92 5.61
N LEU A 72 -6.55 5.46 4.60
CA LEU A 72 -6.02 5.14 3.28
C LEU A 72 -5.43 6.37 2.56
N PHE A 73 -6.05 7.55 2.72
CA PHE A 73 -5.50 8.78 2.14
C PHE A 73 -4.18 9.19 2.78
N ALA A 74 -4.03 8.99 4.09
CA ALA A 74 -2.76 9.23 4.78
C ALA A 74 -1.67 8.27 4.29
N ALA A 75 -2.00 6.99 4.12
CA ALA A 75 -1.09 5.99 3.52
C ALA A 75 -0.70 6.37 2.09
N LEU A 76 -1.67 6.78 1.26
CA LEU A 76 -1.41 7.23 -0.12
C LEU A 76 -0.47 8.44 -0.16
N ARG A 77 -0.67 9.42 0.72
CA ARG A 77 0.18 10.61 0.77
C ARG A 77 1.62 10.24 1.10
N HIS A 78 1.82 9.41 2.12
CA HIS A 78 3.15 8.92 2.50
C HIS A 78 3.82 8.15 1.34
N PHE A 79 3.04 7.33 0.64
CA PHE A 79 3.53 6.55 -0.50
C PHE A 79 4.05 7.45 -1.63
N LEU A 80 3.28 8.50 -1.97
CA LEU A 80 3.67 9.47 -3.00
C LEU A 80 4.91 10.29 -2.60
N GLU A 81 5.04 10.65 -1.32
CA GLU A 81 6.21 11.37 -0.80
C GLU A 81 7.48 10.49 -0.81
N SER A 82 7.32 9.18 -0.57
CA SER A 82 8.43 8.23 -0.51
C SER A 82 8.87 7.72 -1.88
N HIS A 83 7.99 7.75 -2.88
CA HIS A 83 8.22 7.21 -4.23
C HIS A 83 7.94 8.21 -5.36
N PRO A 84 8.56 9.42 -5.36
CA PRO A 84 8.23 10.50 -6.30
C PRO A 84 8.68 10.22 -7.75
N GLU A 85 9.73 9.41 -7.93
CA GLU A 85 10.41 9.16 -9.20
C GLU A 85 9.67 8.22 -10.16
N HIS A 86 8.56 7.63 -9.70
CA HIS A 86 7.77 6.68 -10.47
C HIS A 86 6.54 7.27 -11.16
N PHE A 87 6.28 8.57 -10.98
CA PHE A 87 5.10 9.26 -11.55
C PHE A 87 5.43 10.19 -12.74
N HIS A 88 6.50 9.90 -13.50
CA HIS A 88 6.94 10.69 -14.67
C HIS A 88 6.72 10.02 -16.03
#